data_AF-A0A445AG37-F1
#
_entry.id   AF-A0A445AG37-F1
#
_cell.length_a   1.000
_cell.length_b   1.000
_cell.length_c   1.000
_cell.angle_alpha   90.00
_cell.angle_beta   90.00
_cell.angle_gamma   90.00
#
_symmetry.space_group_name_H-M   'P 1'
#
loop_
_entity.id
_entity.type
_entity.pdbx_description
1 polymer ?
#
loop_
_entity_poly.entity_id
_entity_poly.type
_entity_poly.pdbx_seq_one_letter_code
_entity_poly.pdbx_strand_id
1 'polypeptide(L)'
;MRATKEINEEPKRFEMFIATRTSRKRKEVDEKTQTAVDMVTNSILNVSSMQEDFQHRQAAGETEEEAFEALFGKEQPGRVRLYGRSATKTYLKKHAEINEIKNQHKEEVSSLKDKLGYMEAQQQKQEAKHQKQEEEIHGL
;
A
#
# COMPACT_ATOMS: atom_id res chain seq x y z
N MET A 1 -1.06 16.56 16.49
CA MET A 1 -2.48 16.19 16.32
C MET A 1 -2.58 14.67 16.43
N ARG A 2 -3.43 14.13 17.30
CA ARG A 2 -3.71 12.68 17.31
C ARG A 2 -4.71 12.41 16.19
N ALA A 3 -4.28 11.68 15.16
CA ALA A 3 -5.17 11.15 14.15
C ALA A 3 -5.99 10.01 14.79
N THR A 4 -7.14 10.34 15.37
CA THR A 4 -8.14 9.37 15.80
C THR A 4 -9.11 9.15 14.65
N LYS A 5 -8.67 8.45 13.61
CA LYS A 5 -9.57 7.56 12.88
C LYS A 5 -9.10 6.16 13.24
N GLU A 6 -9.66 5.64 14.33
CA GLU A 6 -9.64 4.20 14.51
C GLU A 6 -10.29 3.61 13.26
N ILE A 7 -9.49 2.96 12.43
CA ILE A 7 -9.97 2.03 11.42
C ILE A 7 -10.61 0.89 12.22
N ASN A 8 -11.84 1.14 12.66
CA ASN A 8 -12.59 0.24 13.53
C ASN A 8 -13.08 -1.00 12.79
N GLU A 9 -12.96 -0.98 11.47
CA GLU A 9 -13.19 -2.14 10.62
C GLU A 9 -12.25 -3.28 11.03
N GLU A 10 -12.85 -4.45 11.23
CA GLU A 10 -12.12 -5.63 11.65
C GLU A 10 -11.44 -6.24 10.42
N PRO A 11 -10.13 -6.59 10.50
CA PRO A 11 -9.43 -7.18 9.38
C PRO A 11 -10.19 -8.38 8.83
N LYS A 12 -10.37 -8.41 7.52
CA LYS A 12 -11.13 -9.46 6.84
C LYS A 12 -10.40 -10.80 6.96
N ARG A 13 -11.14 -11.90 6.80
CA ARG A 13 -10.59 -13.26 6.95
C ARG A 13 -9.44 -13.54 5.99
N PHE A 14 -9.57 -13.11 4.73
CA PHE A 14 -8.53 -13.32 3.72
C PHE A 14 -7.28 -12.49 4.02
N GLU A 15 -7.43 -11.25 4.51
CA GLU A 15 -6.29 -10.39 4.89
C GLU A 15 -5.48 -11.03 6.02
N MET A 16 -6.18 -11.57 7.02
CA MET A 16 -5.58 -12.34 8.10
C MET A 16 -4.85 -13.59 7.60
N PHE A 17 -5.43 -14.31 6.64
CA PHE A 17 -4.80 -15.48 6.03
C PHE A 17 -3.51 -15.11 5.30
N ILE A 18 -3.57 -14.12 4.40
CA ILE A 18 -2.43 -13.62 3.64
C ILE A 18 -1.34 -13.19 4.62
N ALA A 19 -1.67 -12.28 5.55
CA ALA A 19 -0.67 -11.75 6.46
C ALA A 19 -0.02 -12.83 7.32
N THR A 20 -0.75 -13.87 7.72
CA THR A 20 -0.15 -14.95 8.49
C THR A 20 0.82 -15.79 7.66
N ARG A 21 0.49 -16.02 6.38
CA ARG A 21 1.31 -16.84 5.47
C ARG A 21 2.49 -16.06 4.89
N THR A 22 2.36 -14.75 4.74
CA THR A 22 3.39 -13.87 4.18
C THR A 22 4.15 -13.09 5.24
N SER A 23 3.75 -13.13 6.52
CA SER A 23 4.50 -12.44 7.58
C SER A 23 5.90 -13.04 7.70
N ARG A 24 6.88 -12.35 7.13
CA ARG A 24 8.29 -12.64 7.34
C ARG A 24 8.70 -12.03 8.66
N LYS A 25 8.61 -12.83 9.74
CA LYS A 25 9.24 -12.49 11.03
C LYS A 25 10.77 -12.69 11.03
N ARG A 26 11.38 -12.94 9.86
CA ARG A 26 12.82 -13.23 9.74
C ARG A 26 13.57 -11.97 9.29
N LYS A 27 14.88 -11.95 9.56
CA LYS A 27 15.80 -10.91 9.08
C LYS A 27 15.59 -10.67 7.58
N GLU A 28 15.61 -9.41 7.17
CA GLU A 28 15.66 -9.03 5.75
C GLU A 28 16.83 -9.77 5.08
N VAL A 29 16.50 -10.55 4.05
CA VAL A 29 17.47 -11.13 3.12
C VAL A 29 17.55 -10.22 1.90
N ASP A 30 18.65 -10.30 1.15
CA ASP A 30 18.80 -9.49 -0.06
C ASP A 30 17.69 -9.79 -1.08
N GLU A 31 17.38 -8.80 -1.91
CA GLU A 31 16.24 -8.82 -2.83
C GLU A 31 16.27 -10.01 -3.80
N LYS A 32 17.45 -10.44 -4.26
CA LYS A 32 17.58 -11.59 -5.17
C LYS A 32 17.25 -12.89 -4.46
N THR A 33 17.81 -13.10 -3.27
CA THR A 33 17.49 -14.24 -2.42
C THR A 33 15.99 -14.24 -2.09
N GLN A 34 15.44 -13.05 -1.84
CA GLN A 34 14.04 -12.93 -1.48
C GLN A 34 13.12 -13.33 -2.64
N THR A 35 13.43 -12.84 -3.84
CA THR A 35 12.73 -13.14 -5.09
C THR A 35 12.78 -14.62 -5.43
N ALA A 36 13.92 -15.29 -5.23
CA ALA A 36 14.04 -16.73 -5.45
C ALA A 36 13.16 -17.55 -4.49
N VAL A 37 13.14 -17.16 -3.20
CA VAL A 37 12.26 -17.81 -2.20
C VAL A 37 10.79 -17.60 -2.55
N ASP A 38 10.41 -16.40 -2.99
CA ASP A 38 9.04 -16.09 -3.44
C ASP A 38 8.62 -16.95 -4.63
N MET A 39 9.46 -17.05 -5.67
CA MET A 39 9.20 -17.91 -6.83
C MET A 39 9.00 -19.38 -6.44
N VAL A 40 9.91 -19.94 -5.63
CA VAL A 40 9.82 -21.35 -5.20
C VAL A 40 8.56 -21.57 -4.36
N THR A 41 8.24 -20.65 -3.45
CA THR A 41 7.04 -20.74 -2.60
C THR A 41 5.76 -20.70 -3.44
N ASN A 42 5.67 -19.77 -4.39
CA ASN A 42 4.51 -19.62 -5.27
C ASN A 42 4.33 -20.84 -6.18
N SER A 43 5.43 -21.42 -6.68
CA SER A 43 5.42 -22.64 -7.47
C SER A 43 4.98 -23.87 -6.67
N ILE A 44 5.45 -24.05 -5.43
CA ILE A 44 5.09 -25.18 -4.58
C ILE A 44 3.63 -25.12 -4.12
N LEU A 45 3.14 -23.91 -3.82
CA LEU A 45 1.82 -23.72 -3.20
C LEU A 45 0.67 -23.59 -4.23
N ASN A 46 0.92 -23.78 -5.53
CA ASN A 46 -0.06 -23.55 -6.60
C ASN A 46 -0.76 -22.19 -6.47
N VAL A 47 -0.01 -21.15 -6.04
CA VAL A 47 -0.59 -19.83 -5.77
C VAL A 47 -1.13 -19.21 -7.05
N SER A 48 -0.47 -19.44 -8.19
CA SER A 48 -0.86 -18.87 -9.48
C SER A 48 -2.27 -19.29 -9.92
N SER A 49 -2.64 -20.57 -9.81
CA SER A 49 -3.97 -21.03 -10.22
C SER A 49 -5.07 -20.54 -9.26
N MET A 50 -4.80 -20.54 -7.95
CA MET A 50 -5.75 -19.99 -6.97
C MET A 50 -5.92 -18.48 -7.13
N GLN A 51 -4.87 -17.76 -7.53
CA GLN A 51 -4.92 -16.33 -7.81
C GLN A 51 -5.79 -16.05 -9.04
N GLU A 52 -5.60 -16.81 -10.13
CA GLU A 52 -6.43 -16.70 -11.34
C GLU A 52 -7.90 -16.96 -11.02
N ASP A 53 -8.21 -18.06 -10.32
CA ASP A 53 -9.58 -18.39 -9.91
C ASP A 53 -10.20 -17.30 -9.01
N PHE A 54 -9.42 -16.71 -8.10
CA PHE A 54 -9.88 -15.61 -7.25
C PHE A 54 -10.23 -14.37 -8.09
N GLN A 55 -9.40 -14.00 -9.06
CA GLN A 55 -9.65 -12.84 -9.92
C GLN A 55 -10.86 -13.07 -10.84
N HIS A 56 -11.03 -14.28 -11.38
CA HIS A 56 -12.19 -14.63 -12.19
C HIS A 56 -13.50 -14.52 -11.40
N ARG A 57 -13.50 -14.94 -10.13
CA ARG A 57 -14.66 -14.83 -9.23
C ARG A 57 -15.03 -13.39 -8.90
N GLN A 58 -14.03 -12.56 -8.60
CA GLN A 58 -14.27 -11.13 -8.40
C GLN A 58 -14.83 -10.46 -9.67
N ALA A 59 -14.31 -10.83 -10.85
CA ALA A 59 -14.84 -10.34 -12.12
C ALA A 59 -16.28 -10.82 -12.39
N ALA A 60 -16.69 -11.96 -11.83
CA ALA A 60 -18.06 -12.47 -11.86
C ALA A 60 -19.00 -11.78 -10.85
N GLY A 61 -18.49 -10.83 -10.06
CA GLY A 61 -19.26 -10.06 -9.08
C GLY A 61 -19.33 -10.68 -7.69
N GLU A 62 -18.58 -11.76 -7.41
CA GLU A 62 -18.43 -12.29 -6.05
C GLU A 62 -17.65 -11.30 -5.20
N THR A 63 -18.08 -11.11 -3.94
CA THR A 63 -17.29 -10.34 -2.96
C THR A 63 -15.98 -11.06 -2.63
N GLU A 64 -14.98 -10.32 -2.15
CA GLU A 64 -13.67 -10.87 -1.75
C GLU A 64 -13.82 -12.04 -0.76
N GLU A 65 -14.75 -11.92 0.19
CA GLU A 65 -15.08 -12.96 1.15
C GLU A 65 -15.73 -14.19 0.52
N GLU A 66 -16.66 -14.03 -0.41
CA GLU A 66 -17.32 -15.12 -1.13
C GLU A 66 -16.32 -15.88 -2.00
N ALA A 67 -15.49 -15.15 -2.76
CA ALA A 67 -14.44 -15.74 -3.57
C ALA A 67 -13.42 -16.51 -2.70
N PHE A 68 -13.07 -15.96 -1.54
CA PHE A 68 -12.19 -16.63 -0.58
C PHE A 68 -12.82 -17.90 0.01
N GLU A 69 -14.09 -17.85 0.41
CA GLU A 69 -14.83 -19.02 0.90
C GLU A 69 -15.01 -20.09 -0.18
N ALA A 70 -15.19 -19.71 -1.45
CA ALA A 70 -15.30 -20.66 -2.54
C ALA A 70 -14.00 -21.44 -2.78
N LEU A 71 -12.84 -20.79 -2.61
CA LEU A 71 -11.52 -21.42 -2.79
C LEU A 71 -11.09 -22.25 -1.58
N PHE A 72 -11.27 -21.74 -0.37
CA PHE A 72 -10.76 -22.38 0.85
C PHE A 72 -11.82 -23.14 1.65
N GLY A 73 -13.09 -23.02 1.25
CA GLY A 73 -14.24 -23.48 2.00
C GLY A 73 -14.59 -22.56 3.16
N LYS A 74 -15.80 -22.72 3.70
CA LYS A 74 -16.21 -22.05 4.94
C LYS A 74 -15.31 -22.47 6.10
N GLU A 75 -14.90 -21.50 6.90
CA GLU A 75 -14.14 -21.77 8.12
C GLU A 75 -15.02 -22.58 9.09
N GLN A 76 -14.50 -23.73 9.54
CA GLN A 76 -15.23 -24.61 10.44
C GLN A 76 -14.98 -24.20 11.89
N PRO A 77 -16.02 -24.15 12.75
CA PRO A 77 -15.86 -23.89 14.17
C PRO A 77 -14.82 -24.84 14.80
N GLY A 78 -13.80 -24.28 15.46
CA GLY A 78 -12.73 -25.05 16.12
C GLY A 78 -11.58 -25.48 15.21
N ARG A 79 -11.67 -25.31 13.89
CA ARG A 79 -10.55 -25.55 12.97
C ARG A 79 -9.95 -24.22 12.53
N VAL A 80 -9.03 -23.70 13.35
CA VAL A 80 -8.24 -22.49 13.05
C VAL A 80 -7.22 -22.81 11.95
N ARG A 81 -7.71 -22.96 10.72
CA ARG A 81 -6.89 -23.27 9.55
C ARG A 81 -6.27 -22.01 8.95
N LEU A 82 -6.93 -20.87 9.16
CA LEU A 82 -6.66 -19.62 8.48
C LEU A 82 -5.74 -18.67 9.27
N TYR A 83 -5.86 -18.67 10.60
CA TYR A 83 -5.04 -17.83 11.48
C TYR A 83 -3.89 -18.66 12.05
N GLY A 84 -2.75 -18.70 11.36
CA GLY A 84 -1.52 -19.19 11.99
C GLY A 84 -1.09 -18.29 13.17
N ARG A 85 0.03 -18.64 13.83
CA ARG A 85 0.48 -17.94 15.05
C ARG A 85 1.10 -16.55 14.83
N SER A 86 1.28 -16.13 13.57
CA SER A 86 2.23 -15.06 13.22
C SER A 86 1.64 -13.66 13.30
N ALA A 87 0.46 -13.45 12.70
CA ALA A 87 -0.19 -12.14 12.57
C ALA A 87 -1.41 -12.07 13.49
N THR A 88 -1.58 -10.94 14.19
CA THR A 88 -2.76 -10.68 15.02
C THR A 88 -3.61 -9.58 14.38
N LYS A 89 -4.92 -9.55 14.67
CA LYS A 89 -5.82 -8.48 14.18
C LYS A 89 -5.27 -7.08 14.51
N THR A 90 -4.77 -6.90 15.73
CA THR A 90 -4.13 -5.66 16.19
C THR A 90 -2.87 -5.30 15.41
N TYR A 91 -2.10 -6.28 14.95
CA TYR A 91 -0.92 -6.06 14.13
C TYR A 91 -1.32 -5.53 12.74
N LEU A 92 -2.36 -6.10 12.13
CA LEU A 92 -2.88 -5.62 10.84
C LEU A 92 -3.45 -4.21 10.93
N LYS A 93 -4.24 -3.93 11.97
CA LYS A 93 -4.76 -2.57 12.20
C LYS A 93 -3.64 -1.53 12.29
N LYS A 94 -2.57 -1.82 13.04
CA LYS A 94 -1.39 -0.93 13.13
C LYS A 94 -0.69 -0.75 11.79
N HIS A 95 -0.53 -1.82 11.01
CA HIS A 95 0.09 -1.73 9.69
C HIS A 95 -0.75 -0.92 8.70
N ALA A 96 -2.08 -1.07 8.73
CA ALA A 96 -2.99 -0.27 7.92
C ALA A 96 -2.88 1.22 8.30
N GLU A 97 -2.92 1.55 9.59
CA GLU A 97 -2.74 2.92 10.09
C GLU A 97 -1.40 3.53 9.66
N ILE A 98 -0.29 2.77 9.80
CA ILE A 98 1.03 3.23 9.35
C ILE A 98 1.05 3.51 7.84
N ASN A 99 0.40 2.67 7.03
CA ASN A 99 0.35 2.85 5.58
C ASN A 99 -0.50 4.07 5.19
N GLU A 100 -1.62 4.30 5.88
CA GLU A 100 -2.45 5.49 5.66
C GLU A 100 -1.65 6.77 5.97
N ILE A 101 -0.94 6.81 7.10
CA ILE A 101 -0.07 7.94 7.46
C ILE A 101 1.03 8.14 6.41
N LYS A 102 1.65 7.07 5.91
CA LYS A 102 2.67 7.17 4.85
C LYS A 102 2.09 7.72 3.55
N ASN A 103 0.89 7.32 3.17
CA ASN A 103 0.22 7.80 1.96
C ASN A 103 -0.14 9.29 2.10
N GLN A 104 -0.76 9.68 3.22
CA GLN A 104 -1.05 11.09 3.52
C GLN A 104 0.22 11.94 3.46
N HIS A 105 1.30 11.47 4.09
CA HIS A 105 2.58 12.17 4.06
C HIS A 105 3.13 12.31 2.63
N LYS A 106 3.02 11.27 1.81
CA LYS A 106 3.45 11.30 0.40
C LYS A 106 2.65 12.33 -0.41
N GLU A 107 1.34 12.38 -0.21
CA GLU A 107 0.45 13.35 -0.87
C GLU A 107 0.77 14.79 -0.43
N GLU A 108 0.96 15.02 0.87
CA GLU A 108 1.35 16.33 1.41
C GLU A 108 2.69 16.81 0.84
N VAL A 109 3.69 15.93 0.81
CA VAL A 109 5.02 16.25 0.23
C VAL A 109 4.91 16.57 -1.25
N SER A 110 4.08 15.85 -2.01
CA SER A 110 3.83 16.16 -3.42
C SER A 110 3.19 17.53 -3.57
N SER A 111 2.13 17.82 -2.81
CA SER A 111 1.44 19.11 -2.85
C SER A 111 2.36 20.29 -2.51
N LEU A 112 3.24 20.10 -1.52
CA LEU A 112 4.22 21.12 -1.14
C LEU A 112 5.26 21.36 -2.24
N LYS A 113 5.76 20.30 -2.89
CA LYS A 113 6.67 20.41 -4.04
C LYS A 113 6.03 21.18 -5.19
N ASP A 114 4.77 20.90 -5.50
CA ASP A 114 4.05 21.59 -6.57
C ASP A 114 3.88 23.08 -6.26
N LYS A 115 3.50 23.41 -5.01
CA LYS A 115 3.40 24.81 -4.56
C LYS A 115 4.74 25.54 -4.61
N LEU A 116 5.82 24.88 -4.20
CA LEU A 116 7.16 25.46 -4.25
C LEU A 116 7.57 25.78 -5.70
N GLY A 117 7.40 24.82 -6.61
CA GLY A 117 7.69 25.04 -8.03
C GLY A 117 6.87 26.17 -8.65
N TYR A 118 5.59 26.30 -8.26
CA TYR A 118 4.76 27.44 -8.68
C TYR A 118 5.30 28.78 -8.19
N MET A 119 5.70 28.86 -6.91
CA MET A 119 6.27 30.08 -6.33
C MET A 119 7.61 30.45 -6.97
N GLU A 120 8.49 29.48 -7.21
CA GLU A 120 9.77 29.69 -7.89
C GLU A 120 9.57 30.23 -9.32
N ALA A 121 8.61 29.68 -10.07
CA ALA A 121 8.28 30.18 -11.40
C ALA A 121 7.71 31.60 -11.38
N GLN A 122 6.89 31.94 -10.39
CA GLN A 122 6.39 33.31 -10.22
C GLN A 122 7.52 34.28 -9.86
N GLN A 123 8.44 33.87 -8.99
CA GLN A 123 9.60 34.67 -8.62
C GLN A 123 10.49 34.96 -9.84
N GLN A 124 10.86 33.94 -10.62
CA GLN A 124 11.65 34.13 -11.85
C GLN A 124 10.95 35.08 -12.83
N LYS A 125 9.62 34.99 -12.96
CA LYS A 125 8.85 35.89 -13.83
C LYS A 125 8.85 37.34 -13.32
N GLN A 126 8.88 37.56 -12.01
CA GLN A 126 8.98 38.90 -11.42
C GLN A 126 10.40 39.46 -11.59
N GLU A 127 11.43 38.66 -11.34
CA GLU A 127 12.84 39.04 -11.53
C GLU A 127 13.12 39.41 -12.99
N ALA A 128 12.65 38.60 -13.94
CA ALA A 128 12.80 38.89 -15.37
C ALA A 128 12.06 40.16 -15.82
N LYS A 129 10.96 40.53 -15.16
CA LYS A 129 10.27 41.81 -15.41
C LYS A 129 11.05 43.00 -14.86
N HIS A 130 11.62 42.86 -13.66
CA HIS A 130 12.47 43.88 -13.05
C HIS A 130 13.71 44.16 -13.89
N GLN A 131 14.41 43.12 -14.35
CA GLN A 131 15.58 43.26 -15.23
C GLN A 131 15.26 44.02 -16.52
N LYS A 132 14.13 43.69 -17.19
CA LYS A 132 13.69 44.40 -18.40
C LYS A 132 13.39 45.87 -18.15
N GLN A 133 12.79 46.21 -17.01
CA GLN A 133 12.54 47.61 -16.65
C GLN A 133 13.83 48.37 -16.34
N GLU A 134 14.79 47.74 -15.68
CA GLU A 134 16.10 48.36 -15.41
C GLU A 134 16.91 48.59 -16.71
N GLU A 135 16.90 47.63 -17.64
CA GLU A 135 17.50 47.79 -18.97
C GLU A 135 16.87 48.95 -19.75
N GLU A 136 15.54 49.09 -19.69
CA GLU A 136 14.79 50.15 -20.38
C GLU A 136 15.01 51.55 -19.77
N ILE A 137 15.23 51.63 -18.45
CA ILE A 137 15.51 52.90 -17.74
C ILE A 137 16.99 53.32 -17.87
N HIS A 138 17.92 52.37 -18.01
CA HIS A 138 19.37 52.66 -18.01
C HIS A 138 20.03 52.73 -19.38
N GLY A 139 19.28 52.50 -20.46
CA GLY A 139 19.63 52.96 -21.81
C GLY A 139 20.99 52.52 -22.34
N LEU A 140 21.05 51.33 -22.93
CA LEU A 140 21.81 51.09 -24.15
C LEU A 140 20.85 51.06 -25.34
#